data_AF-M6REW7-F1
#
_entry.id   AF-M6REW7-F1
#
_cell.length_a   1.000
_cell.length_b   1.000
_cell.length_c   1.000
_cell.angle_alpha   90.00
_cell.angle_beta   90.00
_cell.angle_gamma   90.00
#
_symmetry.space_group_name_H-M   'P 1'
#
loop_
_entity.id
_entity.type
_entity.pdbx_description
1 polymer ?
#
loop_
_entity_poly.entity_id
_entity_poly.type
_entity_poly.pdbx_seq_one_letter_code
_entity_poly.pdbx_strand_id
1 'polypeptide(L)'
;MKENYNILNIPQDLVEDLTTVKRINTNSQGWFDLASIREIQFGSIQIGPFKTKENGQYYTNSFGLILNSEIYDESHEILVWLPRLQHYGTWDSSHDELHIFPNQTWTSMKSDLIPFIEAQWGTYEGANKIKHLTIKGISKYADAFDFIPYHLNETVEKLSDDQLINFLDQYENTILRHPNVSTLDEAYFALAKVYFRLGQKDPNQKNVWKEKCLQILNYYPQGRFHREKDAAEICVWASAEFGLKVFKKSSGKG
;
A
#
# COMPACT_ATOMS: atom_id res chain seq x y z
N MET A 1 15.45 -8.66 7.22
CA MET A 1 16.07 -7.62 6.37
C MET A 1 16.41 -6.46 7.28
N LYS A 2 17.64 -5.93 7.24
CA LYS A 2 17.92 -4.62 7.86
C LYS A 2 17.24 -3.59 6.98
N GLU A 3 16.14 -3.02 7.43
CA GLU A 3 15.41 -2.01 6.69
C GLU A 3 16.35 -0.83 6.41
N ASN A 4 16.51 -0.50 5.14
CA ASN A 4 17.26 0.68 4.73
C ASN A 4 16.46 1.92 5.15
N TYR A 5 16.73 2.43 6.35
CA TYR A 5 16.10 3.65 6.90
C TYR A 5 16.24 4.88 5.97
N ASN A 6 17.20 4.88 5.02
CA ASN A 6 17.30 5.90 3.97
C ASN A 6 16.14 5.91 2.96
N ILE A 7 15.37 4.82 2.82
CA ILE A 7 14.19 4.74 1.92
C ILE A 7 12.92 5.27 2.61
N LEU A 8 12.90 5.29 3.93
CA LEU A 8 11.68 5.56 4.69
C LEU A 8 11.40 7.07 4.87
N ASN A 9 12.44 7.91 4.69
CA ASN A 9 12.38 9.36 4.90
C ASN A 9 11.56 9.74 6.16
N ILE A 10 11.70 8.95 7.23
CA ILE A 10 10.94 9.13 8.47
C ILE A 10 11.59 10.30 9.23
N PRO A 11 10.82 11.27 9.73
CA PRO A 11 11.37 12.40 10.46
C PRO A 11 12.14 11.95 11.70
N GLN A 12 13.31 12.55 11.92
CA GLN A 12 14.19 12.20 13.03
C GLN A 12 13.51 12.42 14.40
N ASP A 13 12.71 13.48 14.52
CA ASP A 13 11.97 13.78 15.75
C ASP A 13 10.89 12.74 16.07
N LEU A 14 10.33 12.08 15.06
CA LEU A 14 9.44 10.92 15.21
C LEU A 14 10.20 9.69 15.71
N VAL A 15 11.37 9.39 15.10
CA VAL A 15 12.21 8.24 15.45
C VAL A 15 12.67 8.31 16.91
N GLU A 16 13.07 9.50 17.37
CA GLU A 16 13.56 9.72 18.74
C GLU A 16 12.47 9.58 19.79
N ASP A 17 11.20 9.82 19.44
CA ASP A 17 10.08 9.84 20.39
C ASP A 17 9.31 8.51 20.47
N LEU A 18 9.21 7.78 19.36
CA LEU A 18 8.49 6.49 19.26
C LEU A 18 9.33 5.30 19.71
N THR A 19 9.89 5.35 20.92
CA THR A 19 10.71 4.25 21.44
C THR A 19 9.89 3.10 22.01
N THR A 20 8.66 3.36 22.43
CA THR A 20 7.73 2.40 23.03
C THR A 20 6.31 2.70 22.60
N VAL A 21 5.44 1.70 22.62
CA VAL A 21 4.01 1.88 22.39
C VAL A 21 3.42 2.83 23.44
N LYS A 22 2.55 3.75 23.01
CA LYS A 22 1.86 4.71 23.89
C LYS A 22 0.35 4.65 23.63
N ARG A 23 -0.45 4.53 24.68
CA ARG A 23 -1.92 4.57 24.55
C ARG A 23 -2.43 6.01 24.59
N ILE A 24 -3.30 6.34 23.64
CA ILE A 24 -4.00 7.61 23.52
C ILE A 24 -5.49 7.33 23.74
N ASN A 25 -6.10 8.00 24.71
CA ASN A 25 -7.54 7.89 24.95
C ASN A 25 -8.24 9.08 24.32
N THR A 26 -9.25 8.82 23.49
CA THR A 26 -10.09 9.87 22.93
C THR A 26 -11.43 9.91 23.65
N ASN A 27 -12.15 11.02 23.50
CA ASN A 27 -13.49 11.15 24.09
C ASN A 27 -14.58 10.51 23.22
N SER A 28 -14.32 10.29 21.93
CA SER A 28 -15.36 9.90 20.95
C SER A 28 -15.11 8.58 20.23
N GLN A 29 -13.86 8.17 20.05
CA GLN A 29 -13.47 7.00 19.24
C GLN A 29 -12.73 5.92 20.05
N GLY A 30 -12.82 5.96 21.38
CA GLY A 30 -12.15 5.00 22.26
C GLY A 30 -10.65 5.23 22.37
N TRP A 31 -9.88 4.16 22.60
CA TRP A 31 -8.42 4.21 22.70
C TRP A 31 -7.70 3.81 21.40
N PHE A 32 -6.51 4.37 21.22
CA PHE A 32 -5.57 4.05 20.14
C PHE A 32 -4.19 3.77 20.73
N ASP A 33 -3.55 2.69 20.30
CA ASP A 33 -2.16 2.40 20.62
C ASP A 33 -1.26 2.94 19.51
N LEU A 34 -0.45 3.93 19.84
CA LEU A 34 0.57 4.50 18.97
C LEU A 34 1.75 3.51 18.89
N ALA A 35 2.13 3.12 17.68
CA ALA A 35 3.20 2.17 17.42
C ALA A 35 4.57 2.68 17.91
N SER A 36 5.44 1.75 18.33
CA SER A 36 6.86 2.08 18.41
C SER A 36 7.47 2.14 17.00
N ILE A 37 8.64 2.75 16.87
CA ILE A 37 9.35 2.86 15.59
C ILE A 37 9.71 1.49 14.98
N ARG A 38 9.71 0.42 15.77
CA ARG A 38 9.94 -0.96 15.28
C ARG A 38 8.67 -1.65 14.82
N GLU A 39 7.52 -1.06 15.09
CA GLU A 39 6.20 -1.64 14.86
C GLU A 39 5.37 -0.81 13.87
N ILE A 40 5.85 0.37 13.46
CA ILE A 40 5.21 1.14 12.40
C ILE A 40 5.05 0.29 11.15
N GLN A 41 3.89 0.41 10.52
CA GLN A 41 3.53 -0.44 9.39
C GLN A 41 3.72 0.32 8.09
N PHE A 42 4.56 -0.21 7.21
CA PHE A 42 4.64 0.28 5.85
C PHE A 42 3.40 -0.16 5.07
N GLY A 43 2.73 0.81 4.45
CA GLY A 43 1.51 0.58 3.70
C GLY A 43 1.44 1.44 2.45
N SER A 44 0.26 1.43 1.84
CA SER A 44 -0.05 2.31 0.72
C SER A 44 -1.46 2.86 0.90
N ILE A 45 -1.61 4.14 0.59
CA ILE A 45 -2.89 4.83 0.60
C ILE A 45 -3.36 5.00 -0.83
N GLN A 46 -4.63 4.67 -1.00
CA GLN A 46 -5.36 4.64 -2.25
C GLN A 46 -6.25 5.89 -2.32
N ILE A 47 -6.15 6.70 -3.38
CA ILE A 47 -6.98 7.91 -3.56
C ILE A 47 -7.44 8.12 -5.01
N GLY A 48 -8.52 8.87 -5.15
CA GLY A 48 -9.14 9.12 -6.45
C GLY A 48 -9.85 7.88 -7.01
N PRO A 49 -10.16 7.85 -8.31
CA PRO A 49 -9.78 8.80 -9.35
C PRO A 49 -10.33 10.22 -9.12
N PHE A 50 -9.63 11.24 -9.63
CA PHE A 50 -10.05 12.65 -9.48
C PHE A 50 -10.88 13.14 -10.67
N LYS A 51 -10.79 12.44 -11.81
CA LYS A 51 -11.53 12.77 -13.03
C LYS A 51 -12.33 11.55 -13.47
N THR A 52 -13.55 11.78 -13.96
CA THR A 52 -14.47 10.74 -14.45
C THR A 52 -13.94 9.89 -15.61
N LYS A 53 -12.88 10.35 -16.30
CA LYS A 53 -12.25 9.63 -17.43
C LYS A 53 -11.00 8.84 -17.03
N GLU A 54 -10.54 8.93 -15.78
CA GLU A 54 -9.39 8.17 -15.32
C GLU A 54 -9.80 6.71 -15.09
N ASN A 55 -9.17 5.79 -15.84
CA ASN A 55 -9.40 4.35 -15.70
C ASN A 55 -8.30 3.71 -14.87
N GLY A 56 -8.25 4.06 -13.60
CA GLY A 56 -7.24 3.62 -12.65
C GLY A 56 -7.30 4.46 -11.40
N GLN A 57 -6.25 4.36 -10.60
CA GLN A 57 -6.20 5.04 -9.31
C GLN A 57 -4.80 5.44 -8.91
N TYR A 58 -4.73 6.39 -7.99
CA TYR A 58 -3.48 6.90 -7.45
C TYR A 58 -3.15 6.21 -6.13
N TYR A 59 -1.88 5.86 -5.97
CA TYR A 59 -1.33 5.27 -4.76
C TYR A 59 -0.15 6.10 -4.26
N THR A 60 0.00 6.22 -2.95
CA THR A 60 1.22 6.73 -2.31
C THR A 60 1.61 5.79 -1.18
N ASN A 61 2.89 5.70 -0.86
CA ASN A 61 3.34 4.99 0.33
C ASN A 61 2.95 5.74 1.60
N SER A 62 2.77 4.97 2.67
CA SER A 62 2.51 5.48 4.02
C SER A 62 3.28 4.66 5.06
N PHE A 63 3.53 5.28 6.20
CA PHE A 63 3.87 4.59 7.45
C PHE A 63 2.75 4.84 8.45
N GLY A 64 2.02 3.79 8.79
CA GLY A 64 0.99 3.81 9.82
C GLY A 64 1.62 3.93 11.19
N LEU A 65 1.17 4.95 11.94
CA LEU A 65 1.66 5.27 13.28
C LEU A 65 0.75 4.70 14.37
N ILE A 66 -0.48 4.32 14.04
CA ILE A 66 -1.37 3.57 14.94
C ILE A 66 -1.07 2.08 14.75
N LEU A 67 -0.91 1.35 15.85
CA LEU A 67 -0.75 -0.10 15.87
C LEU A 67 -2.11 -0.80 16.00
N ASN A 68 -2.95 -0.33 16.92
CA ASN A 68 -4.24 -0.92 17.18
C ASN A 68 -5.20 0.13 17.74
N SER A 69 -6.49 -0.13 17.66
CA SER A 69 -7.54 0.73 18.18
C SER A 69 -8.70 -0.09 18.75
N GLU A 70 -9.45 0.52 19.65
CA GLU A 70 -10.59 -0.13 20.30
C GLU A 70 -11.72 -0.52 19.34
N ILE A 71 -11.98 0.36 18.36
CA ILE A 71 -13.16 0.28 17.49
C ILE A 71 -12.80 -0.25 16.10
N TYR A 72 -11.59 0.02 15.63
CA TYR A 72 -11.17 -0.21 14.25
C TYR A 72 -10.04 -1.24 14.11
N ASP A 73 -9.69 -1.94 15.20
CA ASP A 73 -8.62 -2.93 15.23
C ASP A 73 -7.31 -2.37 14.62
N GLU A 74 -6.62 -3.16 13.79
CA GLU A 74 -5.36 -2.86 13.07
C GLU A 74 -5.57 -1.85 11.89
N SER A 75 -6.19 -0.70 12.16
CA SER A 75 -6.38 0.38 11.19
C SER A 75 -5.20 1.36 11.21
N HIS A 76 -4.09 0.96 10.60
CA HIS A 76 -2.83 1.70 10.68
C HIS A 76 -2.87 3.07 9.98
N GLU A 77 -3.82 3.29 9.07
CA GLU A 77 -3.93 4.49 8.25
C GLU A 77 -4.62 5.68 8.94
N ILE A 78 -5.10 5.49 10.18
CA ILE A 78 -5.74 6.53 11.00
C ILE A 78 -4.81 7.71 11.24
N LEU A 79 -3.51 7.46 11.42
CA LEU A 79 -2.48 8.49 11.50
C LEU A 79 -1.24 7.98 10.77
N VAL A 80 -0.78 8.72 9.77
CA VAL A 80 0.29 8.28 8.89
C VAL A 80 1.37 9.33 8.69
N TRP A 81 2.59 8.85 8.42
CA TRP A 81 3.61 9.61 7.73
C TRP A 81 3.63 9.26 6.24
N LEU A 82 3.62 10.27 5.37
CA LEU A 82 3.63 10.12 3.91
C LEU A 82 5.01 10.49 3.37
N PRO A 83 5.93 9.54 3.13
CA PRO A 83 7.34 9.82 2.87
C PRO A 83 7.59 10.65 1.60
N ARG A 84 6.82 10.42 0.53
CA ARG A 84 6.95 11.15 -0.75
C ARG A 84 6.31 12.53 -0.72
N LEU A 85 5.27 12.71 0.11
CA LEU A 85 4.67 14.02 0.33
C LEU A 85 5.45 14.82 1.38
N GLN A 86 6.19 14.15 2.26
CA GLN A 86 6.81 14.72 3.46
C GLN A 86 5.79 15.40 4.38
N HIS A 87 4.66 14.75 4.59
CA HIS A 87 3.58 15.25 5.42
C HIS A 87 3.02 14.15 6.32
N TYR A 88 2.56 14.56 7.50
CA TYR A 88 1.63 13.73 8.28
C TYR A 88 0.22 13.85 7.69
N GLY A 89 -0.59 12.83 7.92
CA GLY A 89 -1.97 12.81 7.48
C GLY A 89 -2.81 11.73 8.14
N THR A 90 -4.04 11.63 7.66
CA THR A 90 -5.01 10.57 7.98
C THR A 90 -5.76 10.21 6.71
N TRP A 91 -6.17 8.94 6.57
CA TRP A 91 -6.90 8.45 5.41
C TRP A 91 -8.28 7.95 5.83
N ASP A 92 -9.32 8.62 5.32
CA ASP A 92 -10.69 8.14 5.41
C ASP A 92 -10.93 7.11 4.31
N SER A 93 -10.78 5.83 4.66
CA SER A 93 -10.99 4.72 3.74
C SER A 93 -12.45 4.54 3.31
N SER A 94 -13.42 5.14 4.01
CA SER A 94 -14.84 5.05 3.64
C SER A 94 -15.20 5.99 2.49
N HIS A 95 -14.42 7.06 2.32
CA HIS A 95 -14.63 8.08 1.30
C HIS A 95 -13.44 8.24 0.34
N ASP A 96 -12.40 7.40 0.45
CA ASP A 96 -11.14 7.47 -0.29
C ASP A 96 -10.44 8.85 -0.18
N GLU A 97 -10.58 9.51 0.98
CA GLU A 97 -10.05 10.86 1.22
C GLU A 97 -8.75 10.84 2.03
N LEU A 98 -7.68 11.36 1.42
CA LEU A 98 -6.43 11.62 2.14
C LEU A 98 -6.39 13.06 2.63
N HIS A 99 -6.38 13.24 3.96
CA HIS A 99 -6.17 14.53 4.59
C HIS A 99 -4.71 14.65 5.02
N ILE A 100 -4.03 15.69 4.56
CA ILE A 100 -2.67 16.02 5.01
C ILE A 100 -2.71 17.15 6.04
N PHE A 101 -1.68 17.23 6.87
CA PHE A 101 -1.47 18.27 7.88
C PHE A 101 -0.28 19.16 7.50
N PRO A 102 -0.47 20.22 6.69
CA PRO A 102 0.61 21.10 6.27
C PRO A 102 1.25 21.82 7.45
N ASN A 103 2.56 22.04 7.36
CA ASN A 103 3.35 22.77 8.36
C ASN A 103 3.33 22.13 9.77
N GLN A 104 3.03 20.83 9.85
CA GLN A 104 3.12 20.06 11.08
C GLN A 104 4.38 19.20 11.08
N THR A 105 4.96 19.07 12.27
CA THR A 105 6.10 18.19 12.57
C THR A 105 5.68 17.22 13.67
N TRP A 106 6.42 16.14 13.89
CA TRP A 106 6.12 15.28 15.04
C TRP A 106 6.18 16.08 16.34
N THR A 107 7.20 16.92 16.48
CA THR A 107 7.40 17.78 17.65
C THR A 107 6.20 18.69 17.93
N SER A 108 5.55 19.23 16.90
CA SER A 108 4.35 20.07 17.07
C SER A 108 3.09 19.26 17.38
N MET A 109 3.02 18.01 16.96
CA MET A 109 1.85 17.14 17.11
C MET A 109 1.84 16.35 18.42
N LYS A 110 3.01 15.89 18.89
CA LYS A 110 3.11 14.86 19.93
C LYS A 110 2.57 15.23 21.32
N SER A 111 2.41 16.53 21.60
CA SER A 111 1.83 16.99 22.86
C SER A 111 0.32 16.74 22.93
N ASP A 112 -0.36 16.67 21.78
CA ASP A 112 -1.78 16.33 21.68
C ASP A 112 -2.08 15.75 20.29
N LEU A 113 -2.18 14.42 20.21
CA LEU A 113 -2.42 13.70 18.96
C LEU A 113 -3.91 13.52 18.65
N ILE A 114 -4.80 13.76 19.62
CA ILE A 114 -6.25 13.53 19.46
C ILE A 114 -6.82 14.30 18.26
N PRO A 115 -6.52 15.60 18.07
CA PRO A 115 -7.06 16.35 16.93
C PRO A 115 -6.67 15.79 15.56
N PHE A 116 -5.51 15.13 15.48
CA PHE A 116 -4.96 14.57 14.24
C PHE A 116 -5.54 13.19 13.94
N ILE A 117 -5.69 12.36 14.97
CA ILE A 117 -6.34 11.04 14.89
C ILE A 117 -7.81 11.22 14.48
N GLU A 118 -8.52 12.14 15.14
CA GLU A 118 -9.96 12.33 14.93
C GLU A 118 -10.31 13.14 13.66
N ALA A 119 -9.31 13.66 12.94
CA ALA A 119 -9.52 14.59 11.84
C ALA A 119 -10.36 13.99 10.68
N GLN A 120 -10.24 12.70 10.42
CA GLN A 120 -10.96 12.00 9.35
C GLN A 120 -12.48 11.94 9.59
N TRP A 121 -12.93 11.92 10.85
CA TRP A 121 -14.36 11.84 11.18
C TRP A 121 -15.01 13.21 11.33
N GLY A 122 -14.24 14.30 11.23
CA GLY A 122 -14.75 15.66 11.41
C GLY A 122 -15.31 15.95 12.79
N THR A 123 -15.07 15.09 13.78
CA THR A 123 -15.66 15.15 15.14
C THR A 123 -15.02 16.22 16.03
N TYR A 124 -13.93 16.84 15.58
CA TYR A 124 -13.18 17.81 16.36
C TYR A 124 -13.58 19.26 16.01
N GLU A 125 -14.43 19.85 16.86
CA GLU A 125 -14.96 21.21 16.72
C GLU A 125 -14.30 22.22 17.70
N GLY A 126 -14.46 23.51 17.42
CA GLY A 126 -14.02 24.59 18.32
C GLY A 126 -12.55 25.02 18.17
N ALA A 127 -11.98 25.54 19.26
CA ALA A 127 -10.67 26.21 19.25
C ALA A 127 -9.47 25.30 18.93
N ASN A 128 -9.64 23.98 19.08
CA ASN A 128 -8.58 23.01 18.84
C ASN A 128 -8.68 22.35 17.45
N LYS A 129 -9.66 22.74 16.61
CA LYS A 129 -9.80 22.21 15.24
C LYS A 129 -8.52 22.42 14.45
N ILE A 130 -7.89 21.32 14.02
CA ILE A 130 -6.70 21.41 13.19
C ILE A 130 -7.07 21.74 11.75
N LYS A 131 -6.19 22.51 11.11
CA LYS A 131 -6.27 22.77 9.68
C LYS A 131 -5.63 21.61 8.93
N HIS A 132 -6.43 20.90 8.13
CA HIS A 132 -5.96 19.90 7.19
C HIS A 132 -6.30 20.29 5.75
N LEU A 133 -5.70 19.61 4.77
CA LEU A 133 -6.05 19.72 3.36
C LEU A 133 -6.39 18.34 2.82
N THR A 134 -7.59 18.17 2.26
CA THR A 134 -7.93 16.97 1.48
C THR A 134 -7.26 17.03 0.13
N ILE A 135 -6.57 15.96 -0.27
CA ILE A 135 -6.00 15.82 -1.61
C ILE A 135 -7.13 15.58 -2.62
N LYS A 136 -7.38 16.57 -3.49
CA LYS A 136 -8.42 16.52 -4.54
C LYS A 136 -7.87 16.37 -5.95
N GLY A 137 -6.56 16.13 -6.05
CA GLY A 137 -5.83 16.05 -7.31
C GLY A 137 -4.33 16.01 -7.08
N ILE A 138 -3.60 15.45 -8.04
CA ILE A 138 -2.16 15.23 -7.90
C ILE A 138 -1.28 16.39 -8.36
N SER A 139 -1.82 17.46 -8.95
CA SER A 139 -1.01 18.49 -9.61
C SER A 139 0.07 19.13 -8.73
N LYS A 140 -0.23 19.31 -7.43
CA LYS A 140 0.73 19.85 -6.45
C LYS A 140 1.80 18.83 -6.02
N TYR A 141 1.51 17.54 -6.13
CA TYR A 141 2.31 16.44 -5.61
C TYR A 141 2.49 15.33 -6.66
N ALA A 142 2.70 15.70 -7.92
CA ALA A 142 2.65 14.74 -9.04
C ALA A 142 3.63 13.57 -8.85
N ASP A 143 4.83 13.86 -8.36
CA ASP A 143 5.88 12.87 -8.12
C ASP A 143 5.67 12.06 -6.83
N ALA A 144 4.62 12.34 -6.06
CA ALA A 144 4.31 11.63 -4.81
C ALA A 144 3.30 10.50 -5.00
N PHE A 145 2.64 10.44 -6.16
CA PHE A 145 1.60 9.47 -6.46
C PHE A 145 1.94 8.63 -7.68
N ASP A 146 1.57 7.37 -7.61
CA ASP A 146 1.67 6.40 -8.68
C ASP A 146 0.29 6.12 -9.25
N PHE A 147 0.11 6.38 -10.54
CA PHE A 147 -1.13 6.00 -11.22
C PHE A 147 -1.04 4.55 -11.69
N ILE A 148 -1.93 3.70 -11.20
CA ILE A 148 -2.04 2.30 -11.61
C ILE A 148 -3.39 2.13 -12.34
N PRO A 149 -3.36 1.80 -13.66
CA PRO A 149 -4.57 1.54 -14.42
C PRO A 149 -5.34 0.32 -13.90
N TYR A 150 -6.66 0.34 -14.06
CA TYR A 150 -7.47 -0.86 -13.93
C TYR A 150 -7.29 -1.80 -15.13
N HIS A 151 -7.67 -3.07 -15.00
CA HIS A 151 -7.70 -4.05 -16.10
C HIS A 151 -6.32 -4.30 -16.77
N LEU A 152 -5.24 -4.20 -16.01
CA LEU A 152 -3.90 -4.51 -16.50
C LEU A 152 -3.77 -5.98 -16.93
N ASN A 153 -4.53 -6.89 -16.32
CA ASN A 153 -4.56 -8.29 -16.75
C ASN A 153 -5.05 -8.44 -18.21
N GLU A 154 -6.19 -7.84 -18.53
CA GLU A 154 -6.73 -7.82 -19.91
C GLU A 154 -5.79 -7.14 -20.90
N THR A 155 -5.05 -6.12 -20.43
CA THR A 155 -4.03 -5.46 -21.23
C THR A 155 -2.92 -6.45 -21.60
N VAL A 156 -2.39 -7.19 -20.62
CA VAL A 156 -1.34 -8.18 -20.83
C VAL A 156 -1.77 -9.31 -21.76
N GLU A 157 -3.04 -9.73 -21.72
CA GLU A 157 -3.56 -10.76 -22.63
C GLU A 157 -3.48 -10.39 -24.10
N LYS A 158 -3.61 -9.09 -24.40
CA LYS A 158 -3.59 -8.56 -25.77
C LYS A 158 -2.17 -8.26 -26.25
N LEU A 159 -1.18 -8.25 -25.37
CA LEU A 159 0.21 -7.97 -25.72
C LEU A 159 0.85 -9.15 -26.45
N SER A 160 1.54 -8.85 -27.54
CA SER A 160 2.55 -9.74 -28.09
C SER A 160 3.75 -9.83 -27.15
N ASP A 161 4.55 -10.88 -27.28
CA ASP A 161 5.65 -11.11 -26.35
C ASP A 161 6.76 -10.07 -26.44
N ASP A 162 6.97 -9.46 -27.60
CA ASP A 162 7.97 -8.40 -27.81
C ASP A 162 7.59 -7.10 -27.10
N GLN A 163 6.31 -6.96 -26.69
CA GLN A 163 5.80 -5.80 -25.95
C GLN A 163 5.88 -5.99 -24.42
N LEU A 164 6.22 -7.18 -23.94
CA LEU A 164 6.23 -7.50 -22.51
C LEU A 164 7.28 -6.71 -21.72
N ILE A 165 8.45 -6.47 -22.31
CA ILE A 165 9.49 -5.66 -21.66
C ILE A 165 9.03 -4.20 -21.50
N ASN A 166 8.44 -3.61 -22.54
CA ASN A 166 7.89 -2.26 -22.47
C ASN A 166 6.79 -2.13 -21.40
N PHE A 167 5.98 -3.18 -21.21
CA PHE A 167 5.01 -3.23 -20.13
C PHE A 167 5.67 -3.19 -18.75
N LEU A 168 6.76 -3.96 -18.54
CA LEU A 168 7.52 -3.93 -17.30
C LEU A 168 8.17 -2.57 -17.06
N ASP A 169 8.81 -1.99 -18.08
CA ASP A 169 9.44 -0.67 -18.00
C ASP A 169 8.43 0.41 -17.56
N GLN A 170 7.17 0.28 -17.99
CA GLN A 170 6.11 1.22 -17.65
C GLN A 170 5.52 1.01 -16.25
N TYR A 171 5.31 -0.24 -15.83
CA TYR A 171 4.46 -0.53 -14.66
C TYR A 171 5.13 -1.27 -13.51
N GLU A 172 6.25 -1.98 -13.74
CA GLU A 172 6.85 -2.88 -12.74
C GLU A 172 7.20 -2.12 -11.45
N ASN A 173 8.00 -1.07 -11.55
CA ASN A 173 8.43 -0.30 -10.37
C ASN A 173 7.26 0.40 -9.67
N THR A 174 6.30 0.89 -10.44
CA THR A 174 5.11 1.59 -9.95
C THR A 174 4.25 0.65 -9.09
N ILE A 175 4.01 -0.57 -9.56
CA ILE A 175 3.21 -1.56 -8.82
C ILE A 175 4.00 -2.14 -7.65
N LEU A 176 5.29 -2.48 -7.84
CA LEU A 176 6.13 -3.07 -6.79
C LEU A 176 6.38 -2.13 -5.60
N ARG A 177 6.23 -0.82 -5.80
CA ARG A 177 6.29 0.17 -4.71
C ARG A 177 5.12 0.02 -3.73
N HIS A 178 4.05 -0.65 -4.11
CA HIS A 178 2.84 -0.82 -3.32
C HIS A 178 2.60 -2.31 -3.03
N PRO A 179 3.35 -2.94 -2.12
CA PRO A 179 3.16 -4.35 -1.76
C PRO A 179 1.93 -4.53 -0.85
N ASN A 180 1.34 -5.73 -0.88
CA ASN A 180 0.24 -6.17 0.01
C ASN A 180 -1.05 -5.33 -0.05
N VAL A 181 -1.30 -4.61 -1.15
CA VAL A 181 -2.50 -3.80 -1.35
C VAL A 181 -3.59 -4.64 -1.99
N SER A 182 -4.71 -4.81 -1.29
CA SER A 182 -5.73 -5.77 -1.71
C SER A 182 -6.47 -5.40 -3.01
N THR A 183 -6.49 -4.11 -3.36
CA THR A 183 -7.09 -3.56 -4.58
C THR A 183 -6.15 -3.63 -5.80
N LEU A 184 -4.90 -4.07 -5.61
CA LEU A 184 -3.92 -4.25 -6.67
C LEU A 184 -3.75 -5.71 -7.12
N ASP A 185 -4.68 -6.60 -6.75
CA ASP A 185 -4.61 -8.03 -7.07
C ASP A 185 -4.55 -8.31 -8.59
N GLU A 186 -5.30 -7.58 -9.42
CA GLU A 186 -5.19 -7.67 -10.88
C GLU A 186 -3.85 -7.15 -11.42
N ALA A 187 -3.30 -6.08 -10.83
CA ALA A 187 -2.03 -5.49 -11.25
C ALA A 187 -0.87 -6.43 -10.92
N TYR A 188 -0.89 -7.05 -9.74
CA TYR A 188 0.03 -8.12 -9.38
C TYR A 188 -0.09 -9.31 -10.33
N PHE A 189 -1.28 -9.58 -10.86
CA PHE A 189 -1.51 -10.72 -11.75
C PHE A 189 -0.89 -10.48 -13.11
N ALA A 190 -1.12 -9.27 -13.62
CA ALA A 190 -0.53 -8.80 -14.85
C ALA A 190 1.00 -8.95 -14.81
N LEU A 191 1.65 -8.51 -13.73
CA LEU A 191 3.10 -8.71 -13.55
C LEU A 191 3.49 -10.20 -13.50
N ALA A 192 2.78 -11.02 -12.72
CA ALA A 192 3.06 -12.45 -12.63
C ALA A 192 2.96 -13.15 -14.00
N LYS A 193 1.93 -12.82 -14.79
CA LYS A 193 1.69 -13.34 -16.14
C LYS A 193 2.79 -12.90 -17.12
N VAL A 194 3.25 -11.65 -17.02
CA VAL A 194 4.37 -11.13 -17.81
C VAL A 194 5.67 -11.87 -17.48
N TYR A 195 6.03 -12.00 -16.19
CA TYR A 195 7.24 -12.74 -15.78
C TYR A 195 7.20 -14.20 -16.21
N PHE A 196 6.04 -14.85 -16.08
CA PHE A 196 5.83 -16.21 -16.56
C PHE A 196 6.10 -16.32 -18.06
N ARG A 197 5.47 -15.48 -18.89
CA ARG A 197 5.65 -15.49 -20.36
C ARG A 197 7.11 -15.22 -20.76
N LEU A 198 7.77 -14.24 -20.15
CA LEU A 198 9.18 -13.95 -20.40
C LEU A 198 10.09 -15.12 -19.99
N GLY A 199 9.84 -15.75 -18.85
CA GLY A 199 10.63 -16.89 -18.38
C GLY A 199 10.42 -18.18 -19.17
N GLN A 200 9.32 -18.31 -19.92
CA GLN A 200 9.17 -19.39 -20.92
C GLN A 200 10.01 -19.15 -22.17
N LYS A 201 10.27 -17.87 -22.51
CA LYS A 201 10.98 -17.47 -23.73
C LYS A 201 12.49 -17.37 -23.59
N ASP A 202 12.95 -16.97 -22.41
CA ASP A 202 14.38 -16.84 -22.13
C ASP A 202 14.79 -17.85 -21.04
N PRO A 203 15.19 -19.08 -21.43
CA PRO A 203 15.67 -20.09 -20.50
C PRO A 203 16.87 -19.65 -19.68
N ASN A 204 17.70 -18.73 -20.20
CA ASN A 204 18.91 -18.27 -19.52
C ASN A 204 18.57 -17.34 -18.34
N GLN A 205 17.43 -16.64 -18.40
CA GLN A 205 16.94 -15.77 -17.34
C GLN A 205 15.77 -16.35 -16.54
N LYS A 206 15.38 -17.60 -16.81
CA LYS A 206 14.23 -18.27 -16.19
C LYS A 206 14.19 -18.14 -14.67
N ASN A 207 15.32 -18.32 -13.99
CA ASN A 207 15.36 -18.24 -12.52
C ASN A 207 15.11 -16.81 -12.01
N VAL A 208 15.62 -15.79 -12.71
CA VAL A 208 15.36 -14.38 -12.38
C VAL A 208 13.85 -14.10 -12.47
N TRP A 209 13.20 -14.56 -13.54
CA TRP A 209 11.76 -14.38 -13.71
C TRP A 209 10.93 -15.14 -12.68
N LYS A 210 11.37 -16.35 -12.28
CA LYS A 210 10.74 -17.10 -11.19
C LYS A 210 10.84 -16.37 -9.85
N GLU A 211 12.00 -15.82 -9.53
CA GLU A 211 12.20 -15.06 -8.28
C GLU A 211 11.29 -13.82 -8.24
N LYS A 212 11.24 -13.03 -9.32
CA LYS A 212 10.31 -11.90 -9.45
C LYS A 212 8.85 -12.33 -9.34
N CYS A 213 8.50 -13.46 -9.95
CA CYS A 213 7.16 -14.03 -9.86
C CYS A 213 6.82 -14.44 -8.42
N LEU A 214 7.73 -15.10 -7.70
CA LEU A 214 7.51 -15.45 -6.29
C LEU A 214 7.38 -14.21 -5.40
N GLN A 215 8.14 -13.15 -5.67
CA GLN A 215 8.01 -11.89 -4.96
C GLN A 215 6.60 -11.32 -5.12
N ILE A 216 6.11 -11.17 -6.36
CA ILE A 216 4.78 -10.60 -6.58
C ILE A 216 3.66 -11.50 -6.07
N LEU A 217 3.82 -12.82 -6.17
CA LEU A 217 2.88 -13.80 -5.63
C LEU A 217 2.78 -13.74 -4.09
N ASN A 218 3.82 -13.29 -3.40
CA ASN A 218 3.77 -13.06 -1.96
C ASN A 218 2.98 -11.79 -1.56
N TYR A 219 2.81 -10.83 -2.47
CA TYR A 219 2.01 -9.63 -2.21
C TYR A 219 0.51 -9.87 -2.32
N TYR A 220 0.10 -11.00 -2.89
CA TYR A 220 -1.30 -11.33 -3.02
C TYR A 220 -1.98 -11.50 -1.67
N PRO A 221 -3.16 -10.90 -1.49
CA PRO A 221 -3.96 -11.18 -0.30
C PRO A 221 -4.33 -12.67 -0.27
N GLN A 222 -4.25 -13.26 0.93
CA GLN A 222 -4.53 -14.67 1.11
C GLN A 222 -5.92 -15.03 0.58
N GLY A 223 -6.00 -16.07 -0.25
CA GLY A 223 -7.28 -16.56 -0.78
C GLY A 223 -7.82 -15.80 -2.00
N ARG A 224 -7.14 -14.77 -2.51
CA ARG A 224 -7.54 -14.04 -3.73
C ARG A 224 -7.05 -14.68 -5.03
N PHE A 225 -5.93 -15.41 -4.98
CA PHE A 225 -5.27 -16.00 -6.14
C PHE A 225 -6.06 -17.17 -6.79
N HIS A 226 -7.35 -17.33 -6.46
CA HIS A 226 -8.16 -18.50 -6.78
C HIS A 226 -9.36 -18.14 -7.63
N ARG A 227 -9.14 -17.81 -8.91
CA ARG A 227 -10.24 -17.74 -9.89
C ARG A 227 -9.91 -18.29 -11.27
N GLU A 228 -8.63 -18.45 -11.63
CA GLU A 228 -8.24 -18.78 -13.01
C GLU A 228 -7.22 -19.92 -13.11
N LYS A 229 -7.36 -20.75 -14.15
CA LYS A 229 -6.41 -21.83 -14.49
C LYS A 229 -4.99 -21.28 -14.69
N ASP A 230 -4.89 -20.11 -15.30
CA ASP A 230 -3.62 -19.41 -15.55
C ASP A 230 -2.86 -19.14 -14.25
N ALA A 231 -3.57 -18.74 -13.20
CA ALA A 231 -2.97 -18.46 -11.90
C ALA A 231 -2.31 -19.73 -11.33
N ALA A 232 -3.05 -20.84 -11.34
CA ALA A 232 -2.57 -22.15 -10.94
C ALA A 232 -1.27 -22.56 -11.68
N GLU A 233 -1.23 -22.38 -13.00
CA GLU A 233 -0.07 -22.69 -13.82
C GLU A 233 1.15 -21.82 -13.47
N ILE A 234 0.95 -20.50 -13.36
CA ILE A 234 1.99 -19.54 -12.99
C ILE A 234 2.60 -19.91 -11.63
N CYS A 235 1.76 -20.22 -10.63
CA CYS A 235 2.18 -20.65 -9.30
C CYS A 235 3.10 -21.87 -9.34
N VAL A 236 2.67 -22.94 -10.02
CA VAL A 236 3.43 -24.19 -10.13
C VAL A 236 4.73 -23.97 -10.89
N TRP A 237 4.70 -23.16 -11.95
CA TRP A 237 5.89 -22.81 -12.71
C TRP A 237 6.90 -22.04 -11.86
N ALA A 238 6.45 -21.04 -11.09
CA ALA A 238 7.30 -20.23 -10.22
C ALA A 238 7.92 -21.09 -9.12
N SER A 239 7.10 -21.87 -8.39
CA SER A 239 7.56 -22.87 -7.43
C SER A 239 6.48 -23.92 -7.18
N ALA A 240 6.82 -25.20 -7.40
CA ALA A 240 5.91 -26.30 -7.12
C ALA A 240 5.48 -26.36 -5.64
N GLU A 241 6.38 -26.03 -4.72
CA GLU A 241 6.08 -25.96 -3.28
C GLU A 241 5.08 -24.82 -2.97
N PHE A 242 5.32 -23.63 -3.55
CA PHE A 242 4.42 -22.50 -3.41
C PHE A 242 3.04 -22.82 -3.97
N GLY A 243 2.98 -23.37 -5.19
CA GLY A 243 1.75 -23.83 -5.82
C GLY A 243 0.98 -24.81 -4.93
N LEU A 244 1.63 -25.85 -4.42
CA LEU A 244 1.00 -26.82 -3.51
C LEU A 244 0.44 -26.17 -2.23
N LYS A 245 1.16 -25.20 -1.65
CA LYS A 245 0.68 -24.46 -0.47
C LYS A 245 -0.56 -23.63 -0.78
N VAL A 246 -0.57 -22.94 -1.93
CA VAL A 246 -1.73 -22.17 -2.41
C VAL A 246 -2.92 -23.10 -2.65
N PHE A 247 -2.73 -24.22 -3.36
CA PHE A 247 -3.80 -25.20 -3.62
C PHE A 247 -4.36 -25.83 -2.36
N LYS A 248 -3.52 -26.28 -1.42
CA LYS A 248 -3.98 -26.86 -0.14
C LYS A 248 -4.84 -25.88 0.67
N LYS A 249 -4.48 -24.59 0.67
CA LYS A 249 -5.27 -23.55 1.34
C LYS A 249 -6.63 -23.32 0.68
N SER A 250 -6.73 -23.42 -0.66
CA SER A 250 -8.03 -23.34 -1.35
C SER A 250 -8.90 -24.58 -1.16
N SER A 251 -8.30 -25.77 -1.04
CA SER A 251 -9.03 -27.05 -0.91
C SER A 251 -9.45 -27.39 0.53
N GLY A 252 -8.89 -26.69 1.53
CA GLY A 252 -9.23 -26.87 2.96
C GLY A 252 -10.51 -26.17 3.42
N LYS A 253 -11.28 -25.56 2.51
CA LYS A 253 -12.66 -25.14 2.75
C LYS A 253 -13.60 -26.25 2.25
N GLY A 254 -13.68 -27.32 3.02
CA GLY A 254 -14.66 -28.41 2.88
C GLY A 254 -15.24 -28.72 4.24
#